data_AF-A0A938SUI6-F1
#
_entry.id   AF-A0A938SUI6-F1
#
_cell.length_a   1.000
_cell.length_b   1.000
_cell.length_c   1.000
_cell.angle_alpha   90.00
_cell.angle_beta   90.00
_cell.angle_gamma   90.00
#
_symmetry.space_group_name_H-M   'P 1'
#
loop_
_entity.id
_entity.type
_entity.pdbx_description
1 polymer ?
#
loop_
_entity_poly.entity_id
_entity_poly.type
_entity_poly.pdbx_seq_one_letter_code
_entity_poly.pdbx_strand_id
1 'polypeptide(L)'
;MIDLRHAIPTDLLRSPRVIASAVAVTVLAIVGVTAVSDLGGSLLAPGVDPERADRVSPEFTRHEQMALIHRKRFEGRSLFTTPLKPPSRPKPTPVARTEPPKPVTPPAPVGPPANYGGPRPTGVIADLLVLAGGRTVKVGESSDGVTVVAILPPDEVRLKWSGGEYTVSLREKFDTGVLSSGSSSSSGRTNPPGITPVAAEPKASPAIAPPSTPTLPPSAPALPPPTEPAPEIPSGLDASAIGAMDREQASKALEAVSRALRDHTGDAASKERLERERQLLIDRVNKVD
;
A
#
# COMPACT_ATOMS: atom_id res chain seq x y z
N MET A 1 -44.06 -61.29 -4.15
CA MET A 1 -42.61 -61.03 -4.29
C MET A 1 -42.23 -61.44 -5.70
N ILE A 2 -41.92 -60.47 -6.57
CA ILE A 2 -41.56 -60.74 -7.96
C ILE A 2 -40.05 -60.96 -8.01
N ASP A 3 -39.65 -62.19 -8.34
CA ASP A 3 -38.26 -62.61 -8.36
C ASP A 3 -37.60 -62.14 -9.68
N LEU A 4 -36.98 -60.96 -9.63
CA LEU A 4 -36.33 -60.29 -10.77
C LEU A 4 -35.07 -61.02 -11.28
N ARG A 5 -34.63 -62.10 -10.62
CA ARG A 5 -33.37 -62.78 -10.95
C ARG A 5 -33.46 -63.69 -12.19
N HIS A 6 -34.66 -64.01 -12.66
CA HIS A 6 -34.86 -64.95 -13.78
C HIS A 6 -35.32 -64.31 -15.10
N ALA A 7 -35.52 -62.99 -15.13
CA ALA A 7 -36.08 -62.29 -16.30
C ALA A 7 -35.03 -61.58 -17.18
N ILE A 8 -33.72 -61.74 -16.92
CA ILE A 8 -32.69 -61.10 -17.72
C ILE A 8 -32.20 -62.08 -18.79
N PRO A 9 -32.50 -61.86 -20.08
CA PRO A 9 -31.99 -62.71 -21.15
C PRO A 9 -30.47 -62.61 -21.21
N THR A 10 -29.79 -63.75 -21.20
CA THR A 10 -28.32 -63.86 -21.21
C THR A 10 -27.67 -63.19 -22.42
N ASP A 11 -28.42 -62.94 -23.49
CA ASP A 11 -27.93 -62.27 -24.69
C ASP A 11 -27.73 -60.76 -24.51
N LEU A 12 -28.43 -60.12 -23.56
CA LEU A 12 -28.22 -58.70 -23.25
C LEU A 12 -26.89 -58.45 -22.52
N LEU A 13 -26.40 -59.44 -21.76
CA LEU A 13 -25.17 -59.37 -20.96
C LEU A 13 -23.89 -59.36 -21.81
N ARG A 14 -23.95 -59.78 -23.09
CA ARG A 14 -22.80 -59.75 -24.02
C ARG A 14 -22.80 -58.55 -24.96
N SER A 15 -23.79 -57.67 -24.89
CA SER A 15 -23.80 -56.50 -25.76
C SER A 15 -22.66 -55.53 -25.37
N PRO A 16 -21.90 -54.99 -26.35
CA PRO A 16 -20.77 -54.10 -26.06
C PRO A 16 -21.21 -52.82 -25.32
N ARG A 17 -22.48 -52.42 -25.48
CA ARG A 17 -23.07 -51.28 -24.78
C ARG A 17 -23.29 -51.57 -23.30
N VAL A 18 -23.72 -52.78 -22.93
CA VAL A 18 -23.89 -53.17 -21.52
C VAL A 18 -22.53 -53.29 -20.84
N ILE A 19 -21.54 -53.88 -21.51
CA ILE A 19 -20.15 -53.97 -21.00
C ILE A 19 -19.57 -52.56 -20.78
N ALA A 20 -19.72 -51.64 -21.75
CA ALA A 20 -19.26 -50.27 -21.59
C ALA A 20 -19.95 -49.54 -20.42
N SER A 21 -21.25 -49.74 -20.24
CA SER A 21 -22.00 -49.15 -19.12
C SER A 21 -21.57 -49.71 -17.76
N ALA A 22 -21.33 -51.02 -17.66
CA ALA A 22 -20.85 -51.66 -16.44
C ALA A 22 -19.45 -51.18 -16.05
N VAL A 23 -18.55 -51.01 -17.03
CA VAL A 23 -17.21 -50.45 -16.82
C VAL A 23 -17.30 -48.99 -16.37
N ALA A 24 -18.15 -48.18 -17.00
CA ALA A 24 -18.33 -46.78 -16.61
C ALA A 24 -18.84 -46.65 -15.16
N VAL A 25 -19.81 -47.48 -14.76
CA VAL A 25 -20.34 -47.49 -13.38
C VAL A 25 -19.27 -47.94 -12.38
N THR A 26 -18.44 -48.93 -12.72
CA THR A 26 -17.35 -49.37 -11.82
C THR A 26 -16.25 -48.32 -11.68
N VAL A 27 -15.85 -47.65 -12.76
CA VAL A 27 -14.89 -46.53 -12.69
C VAL A 27 -15.45 -45.39 -11.84
N LEU A 28 -16.73 -45.04 -12.01
CA LEU A 28 -17.36 -43.97 -11.25
C LEU A 28 -17.47 -44.32 -9.75
N ALA A 29 -17.73 -45.59 -9.41
CA ALA A 29 -17.72 -46.07 -8.04
C ALA A 29 -16.33 -45.98 -7.39
N ILE A 30 -15.26 -46.35 -8.13
CA ILE A 30 -13.88 -46.24 -7.62
C ILE A 30 -13.50 -44.78 -7.38
N VAL A 31 -13.79 -43.88 -8.34
CA VAL A 31 -13.53 -42.44 -8.21
C VAL A 31 -14.33 -41.84 -7.04
N GLY A 32 -15.57 -42.30 -6.85
CA GLY A 32 -16.40 -41.89 -5.73
C GLY A 32 -15.81 -42.29 -4.38
N VAL A 33 -15.31 -43.51 -4.24
CA VAL A 33 -14.66 -43.98 -3.00
C VAL A 33 -13.38 -43.19 -2.71
N THR A 34 -12.53 -42.96 -3.72
CA THR A 34 -11.29 -42.18 -3.52
C THR A 34 -11.57 -40.72 -3.15
N ALA A 35 -12.57 -40.09 -3.79
CA ALA A 35 -12.92 -38.70 -3.49
C ALA A 35 -13.50 -38.52 -2.07
N VAL A 36 -14.29 -39.48 -1.59
CA VAL A 36 -14.85 -39.43 -0.23
C VAL A 36 -13.76 -39.62 0.83
N SER A 37 -12.75 -40.45 0.56
CA SER A 37 -11.59 -40.62 1.46
C SER A 37 -10.77 -39.33 1.59
N ASP A 38 -10.56 -38.60 0.50
CA ASP A 38 -9.83 -37.32 0.53
C ASP A 38 -10.61 -36.23 1.28
N LEU A 39 -11.94 -36.16 1.08
CA LEU A 39 -12.79 -35.23 1.83
C LEU A 39 -12.85 -35.57 3.34
N GLY A 40 -12.89 -36.87 3.68
CA GLY A 40 -12.88 -37.31 5.07
C GLY A 40 -11.58 -36.96 5.80
N GLY A 41 -10.44 -37.10 5.11
CA GLY A 41 -9.14 -36.66 5.61
C GLY A 41 -9.07 -35.16 5.85
N SER A 42 -9.64 -34.35 4.95
CA SER A 42 -9.63 -32.89 5.09
C SER A 42 -10.52 -32.35 6.22
N LEU A 43 -11.57 -33.08 6.62
CA LEU A 43 -12.43 -32.69 7.76
C LEU A 43 -11.81 -33.03 9.12
N LEU A 44 -10.92 -34.02 9.16
CA LEU A 44 -10.21 -34.43 10.37
C LEU A 44 -8.78 -33.87 10.44
N ALA A 45 -8.27 -33.33 9.33
CA ALA A 45 -7.01 -32.62 9.31
C ALA A 45 -7.12 -31.35 10.17
N PRO A 46 -6.22 -31.13 11.13
CA PRO A 46 -6.18 -29.89 11.87
C PRO A 46 -5.96 -28.73 10.89
N GLY A 47 -6.99 -27.88 10.72
CA GLY A 47 -6.96 -26.74 9.79
C GLY A 47 -5.96 -25.65 10.14
N VAL A 48 -5.18 -25.86 11.20
CA VAL A 48 -4.10 -24.98 11.64
C VAL A 48 -2.80 -25.74 11.44
N ASP A 49 -2.09 -25.37 10.39
CA ASP A 49 -0.70 -25.75 10.19
C ASP A 49 0.10 -25.33 11.44
N PRO A 50 0.75 -26.27 12.17
CA PRO A 50 1.43 -25.97 13.43
C PRO A 50 2.51 -24.89 13.24
N GLU A 51 3.14 -24.84 12.07
CA GLU A 51 4.10 -23.80 11.68
C GLU A 51 3.47 -22.40 11.60
N ARG A 52 2.18 -22.33 11.25
CA ARG A 52 1.43 -21.08 11.16
C ARG A 52 0.91 -20.63 12.52
N ALA A 53 0.65 -21.56 13.43
CA ALA A 53 0.35 -21.26 14.83
C ALA A 53 1.55 -20.58 15.51
N ASP A 54 2.77 -21.05 15.23
CA ASP A 54 4.00 -20.49 15.81
C ASP A 54 4.32 -19.07 15.34
N ARG A 55 3.84 -18.65 14.17
CA ARG A 55 4.01 -17.27 13.68
C ARG A 55 3.23 -16.23 14.48
N VAL A 56 2.17 -16.64 15.16
CA VAL A 56 1.32 -15.73 15.94
C VAL A 56 1.83 -15.57 17.37
N SER A 57 2.57 -16.55 17.88
CA SER A 57 3.21 -16.54 19.20
C SER A 57 4.00 -15.27 19.51
N PRO A 58 4.91 -14.76 18.65
CA PRO A 58 5.64 -13.53 18.93
C PRO A 58 4.74 -12.29 18.98
N GLU A 59 3.63 -12.27 18.24
CA GLU A 59 2.68 -11.16 18.27
C GLU A 59 1.86 -11.13 19.56
N PHE A 60 1.50 -12.30 20.10
CA PHE A 60 0.89 -12.38 21.44
C PHE A 60 1.84 -11.83 22.52
N THR A 61 3.13 -12.17 22.46
CA THR A 61 4.13 -11.62 23.40
C THR A 61 4.26 -10.10 23.27
N ARG A 62 4.27 -9.56 22.05
CA ARG A 62 4.28 -8.10 21.81
C ARG A 62 3.03 -7.43 22.37
N HIS A 63 1.87 -8.03 22.17
CA HIS A 63 0.60 -7.50 22.67
C HIS A 63 0.57 -7.50 24.21
N GLU A 64 1.03 -8.56 24.87
CA GLU A 64 1.15 -8.61 26.33
C GLU A 64 2.12 -7.55 26.87
N GLN A 65 3.28 -7.37 26.23
CA GLN A 65 4.23 -6.33 26.60
C GLN A 65 3.62 -4.93 26.49
N MET A 66 2.92 -4.64 25.39
CA MET A 66 2.24 -3.36 25.20
C MET A 66 1.11 -3.14 26.22
N ALA A 67 0.33 -4.20 26.52
CA ALA A 67 -0.71 -4.14 27.54
C ALA A 67 -0.13 -3.82 28.93
N LEU A 68 1.03 -4.40 29.28
CA LEU A 68 1.73 -4.09 30.54
C LEU A 68 2.25 -2.65 30.56
N ILE A 69 2.80 -2.14 29.46
CA ILE A 69 3.25 -0.75 29.35
C ILE A 69 2.05 0.19 29.53
N HIS A 70 0.93 -0.09 28.88
CA HIS A 70 -0.29 0.71 29.01
C HIS A 70 -0.82 0.68 30.44
N ARG A 71 -0.92 -0.50 31.06
CA ARG A 71 -1.32 -0.63 32.47
C ARG A 71 -0.44 0.21 33.39
N LYS A 72 0.89 0.13 33.24
CA LYS A 72 1.85 0.94 34.03
C LYS A 72 1.71 2.45 33.81
N ARG A 73 1.27 2.90 32.63
CA ARG A 73 1.02 4.33 32.35
C ARG A 73 -0.23 4.86 33.05
N PHE A 74 -1.20 3.99 33.32
CA PHE A 74 -2.45 4.35 34.00
C PHE A 74 -2.42 4.05 35.50
N GLU A 75 -1.58 3.11 35.94
CA GLU A 75 -1.37 2.83 37.35
C GLU A 75 -0.80 4.07 38.05
N GLY A 76 -1.55 4.61 39.02
CA GLY A 76 -1.19 5.84 39.75
C GLY A 76 -1.58 7.16 39.06
N ARG A 77 -2.15 7.13 37.84
CA ARG A 77 -2.71 8.30 37.16
C ARG A 77 -4.23 8.18 37.08
N SER A 78 -4.91 8.79 38.04
CA SER A 78 -6.38 8.92 37.98
C SER A 78 -6.78 9.59 36.67
N LEU A 79 -7.66 8.94 35.88
CA LEU A 79 -8.24 9.52 34.66
C LEU A 79 -9.00 10.82 34.94
N PHE A 80 -9.33 11.10 36.21
CA PHE A 80 -10.05 12.28 36.65
C PHE A 80 -9.14 13.41 37.14
N THR A 81 -7.82 13.21 37.16
CA THR A 81 -6.88 14.25 37.58
C THR A 81 -6.13 14.78 36.36
N THR A 82 -6.49 15.99 35.94
CA THR A 82 -5.75 16.73 34.91
C THR A 82 -4.28 16.83 35.31
N PRO A 83 -3.33 16.38 34.47
CA PRO A 83 -1.91 16.49 34.81
C PRO A 83 -1.56 17.96 35.05
N LEU A 84 -0.70 18.23 36.05
CA LEU A 84 -0.18 19.58 36.27
C LEU A 84 0.46 20.07 34.98
N LYS A 85 0.11 21.31 34.59
CA LYS A 85 0.68 21.95 33.40
C LYS A 85 2.20 21.91 33.53
N PRO A 86 2.94 21.39 32.53
CA PRO A 86 4.40 21.34 32.59
C PRO A 86 4.96 22.74 32.87
N PRO A 87 6.08 22.85 33.60
CA PRO A 87 6.67 24.15 33.91
C PRO A 87 6.90 24.91 32.61
N SER A 88 6.39 26.14 32.55
CA SER A 88 6.58 26.98 31.37
C SER A 88 8.08 27.09 31.12
N ARG A 89 8.51 26.70 29.92
CA ARG A 89 9.90 26.94 29.50
C ARG A 89 10.19 28.43 29.70
N PRO A 90 11.34 28.80 30.30
CA PRO A 90 11.73 30.20 30.36
C PRO A 90 11.70 30.78 28.95
N LYS A 91 11.03 31.93 28.80
CA LYS A 91 10.89 32.62 27.52
C LYS A 91 12.32 32.87 27.01
N PRO A 92 12.68 32.46 25.79
CA PRO A 92 14.00 32.72 25.24
C PRO A 92 14.31 34.21 25.39
N THR A 93 15.46 34.55 25.98
CA THR A 93 15.93 35.93 26.07
C THR A 93 15.94 36.50 24.65
N PRO A 94 15.31 37.67 24.40
CA PRO A 94 15.37 38.29 23.08
C PRO A 94 16.84 38.48 22.70
N VAL A 95 17.32 37.71 21.73
CA VAL A 95 18.64 37.95 21.15
C VAL A 95 18.53 39.31 20.46
N ALA A 96 19.24 40.31 20.99
CA ALA A 96 19.34 41.61 20.35
C ALA A 96 19.87 41.40 18.94
N ARG A 97 19.00 41.64 17.95
CA ARG A 97 19.35 41.56 16.54
C ARG A 97 20.39 42.64 16.29
N THR A 98 21.65 42.27 16.12
CA THR A 98 22.68 43.18 15.59
C THR A 98 22.14 43.71 14.27
N GLU A 99 22.02 45.04 14.14
CA GLU A 99 21.63 45.65 12.87
C GLU A 99 22.65 45.25 11.80
N PRO A 100 22.22 44.58 10.71
CA PRO A 100 23.11 44.27 9.62
C PRO A 100 23.58 45.58 8.96
N PRO A 101 24.87 45.69 8.59
CA PRO A 101 25.36 46.86 7.86
C PRO A 101 24.56 47.02 6.56
N LYS A 102 24.04 48.23 6.30
CA LYS A 102 23.24 48.57 5.10
C LYS A 102 23.96 48.09 3.83
N PRO A 103 23.48 47.03 3.16
CA PRO A 103 24.01 46.61 1.87
C PRO A 103 23.40 47.51 0.79
N VAL A 104 24.26 47.95 -0.13
CA VAL A 104 23.94 48.71 -1.34
C VAL A 104 22.74 48.07 -2.06
N THR A 105 21.74 48.89 -2.41
CA THR A 105 20.50 48.48 -3.06
C THR A 105 20.77 47.56 -4.25
N PRO A 106 20.45 46.25 -4.17
CA PRO A 106 20.44 45.37 -5.33
C PRO A 106 19.34 45.84 -6.29
N PRO A 107 19.50 45.66 -7.61
CA PRO A 107 18.42 45.93 -8.57
C PRO A 107 17.16 45.16 -8.14
N ALA A 108 16.01 45.84 -8.22
CA ALA A 108 14.74 45.29 -7.76
C ALA A 108 14.54 43.86 -8.29
N PRO A 109 14.25 42.86 -7.44
CA PRO A 109 14.02 41.50 -7.90
C PRO A 109 12.90 41.55 -8.93
N VAL A 110 13.21 41.05 -10.12
CA VAL A 110 12.24 40.85 -11.20
C VAL A 110 11.07 40.12 -10.59
N GLY A 111 9.90 40.76 -10.56
CA GLY A 111 8.71 40.20 -9.93
C GLY A 111 8.44 38.79 -10.45
N PRO A 112 7.82 37.92 -9.64
CA PRO A 112 7.46 36.58 -10.10
C PRO A 112 6.70 36.70 -11.43
N PRO A 113 7.00 35.83 -12.42
CA PRO A 113 6.38 35.93 -13.73
C PRO A 113 4.87 35.95 -13.59
N ALA A 114 4.17 36.83 -14.31
CA ALA A 114 2.70 36.95 -14.18
C ALA A 114 1.96 35.63 -14.49
N ASN A 115 2.60 34.74 -15.23
CA ASN A 115 2.06 33.44 -15.62
C ASN A 115 2.92 32.31 -15.03
N TYR A 116 2.25 31.25 -14.61
CA TYR A 116 2.88 30.03 -14.14
C TYR A 116 3.70 29.39 -15.29
N GLY A 117 5.01 29.24 -15.08
CA GLY A 117 5.94 28.59 -16.02
C GLY A 117 6.49 27.26 -15.51
N GLY A 118 5.93 26.72 -14.43
CA GLY A 118 6.32 25.43 -13.86
C GLY A 118 5.71 24.24 -14.61
N PRO A 119 6.00 23.00 -14.17
CA PRO A 119 5.42 21.79 -14.73
C PRO A 119 3.89 21.84 -14.73
N ARG A 120 3.26 21.56 -15.87
CA ARG A 120 1.80 21.67 -16.03
C ARG A 120 1.09 20.61 -15.19
N PRO A 121 0.13 20.99 -14.32
CA PRO A 121 -0.71 20.02 -13.63
C PRO A 121 -1.60 19.29 -14.65
N THR A 122 -1.61 17.96 -14.59
CA THR A 122 -2.35 17.08 -15.50
C THR A 122 -3.64 16.57 -14.87
N GLY A 123 -3.68 16.40 -13.54
CA GLY A 123 -4.86 15.90 -12.85
C GLY A 123 -4.74 16.01 -11.33
N VAL A 124 -5.87 15.85 -10.65
CA VAL A 124 -5.95 15.69 -9.20
C VAL A 124 -6.57 14.34 -8.89
N ILE A 125 -5.91 13.54 -8.05
CA ILE A 125 -6.42 12.26 -7.56
C ILE A 125 -6.51 12.37 -6.04
N ALA A 126 -7.73 12.56 -5.51
CA ALA A 126 -7.96 12.88 -4.11
C ALA A 126 -7.13 14.10 -3.66
N ASP A 127 -6.11 13.89 -2.83
CA ASP A 127 -5.23 14.93 -2.29
C ASP A 127 -3.85 14.96 -2.98
N LEU A 128 -3.73 14.32 -4.16
CA LEU A 128 -2.50 14.20 -4.92
C LEU A 128 -2.63 14.97 -6.24
N LEU A 129 -1.70 15.89 -6.47
CA LEU A 129 -1.56 16.56 -7.75
C LEU A 129 -0.64 15.74 -8.66
N VAL A 130 -1.11 15.40 -9.85
CA VAL A 130 -0.31 14.76 -10.90
C VAL A 130 0.25 15.85 -11.81
N LEU A 131 1.57 15.98 -11.88
CA LEU A 131 2.24 16.90 -12.78
C LEU A 131 2.63 16.20 -14.08
N ALA A 132 2.85 16.99 -15.14
CA ALA A 132 3.36 16.50 -16.41
C ALA A 132 4.66 15.69 -16.18
N GLY A 133 4.70 14.47 -16.72
CA GLY A 133 5.77 13.49 -16.44
C GLY A 133 5.37 12.38 -15.46
N GLY A 134 4.11 12.33 -15.01
CA GLY A 134 3.59 11.23 -14.18
C GLY A 134 3.98 11.30 -12.70
N ARG A 135 4.56 12.42 -12.27
CA ARG A 135 4.96 12.64 -10.88
C ARG A 135 3.76 13.05 -10.04
N THR A 136 3.65 12.49 -8.85
CA THR A 136 2.57 12.78 -7.90
C THR A 136 3.11 13.55 -6.71
N VAL A 137 2.45 14.65 -6.36
CA VAL A 137 2.83 15.52 -5.23
C VAL A 137 1.64 15.67 -4.31
N LYS A 138 1.85 15.45 -3.01
CA LYS A 138 0.80 15.61 -2.00
C LYS A 138 0.59 17.09 -1.65
N VAL A 139 -0.64 17.46 -1.29
CA VAL A 139 -0.92 18.81 -0.76
C VAL A 139 0.00 19.12 0.43
N GLY A 140 0.68 20.27 0.40
CA GLY A 140 1.65 20.70 1.40
C GLY A 140 3.09 20.24 1.15
N GLU A 141 3.32 19.38 0.16
CA GLU A 141 4.66 18.95 -0.25
C GLU A 141 5.17 19.82 -1.42
N SER A 142 6.49 19.98 -1.46
CA SER A 142 7.19 20.72 -2.50
C SER A 142 7.98 19.74 -3.36
N SER A 143 7.72 19.75 -4.67
CA SER A 143 8.45 18.93 -5.63
C SER A 143 8.78 19.75 -6.87
N ASP A 144 9.99 19.60 -7.41
CA ASP A 144 10.48 20.36 -8.57
C ASP A 144 10.32 21.89 -8.44
N GLY A 145 10.41 22.42 -7.21
CA GLY A 145 10.24 23.85 -6.92
C GLY A 145 8.78 24.35 -6.95
N VAL A 146 7.81 23.44 -7.06
CA VAL A 146 6.37 23.71 -6.97
C VAL A 146 5.83 23.17 -5.64
N THR A 147 5.26 24.06 -4.82
CA THR A 147 4.58 23.68 -3.59
C THR A 147 3.07 23.76 -3.78
N VAL A 148 2.36 22.67 -3.48
CA VAL A 148 0.89 22.64 -3.57
C VAL A 148 0.30 23.24 -2.31
N VAL A 149 -0.34 24.41 -2.44
CA VAL A 149 -0.90 25.17 -1.30
C VAL A 149 -2.30 24.66 -0.95
N ALA A 150 -3.16 24.56 -1.95
CA ALA A 150 -4.53 24.10 -1.78
C ALA A 150 -5.11 23.59 -3.10
N ILE A 151 -5.96 22.57 -3.01
CA ILE A 151 -6.78 22.07 -4.10
C ILE A 151 -8.19 22.63 -3.87
N LEU A 152 -8.66 23.48 -4.78
CA LEU A 152 -10.01 24.05 -4.76
C LEU A 152 -10.90 23.25 -5.72
N PRO A 153 -11.76 22.35 -5.19
CA PRO A 153 -12.73 21.68 -6.03
C PRO A 153 -13.69 22.71 -6.65
N PRO A 154 -14.14 22.53 -7.90
CA PRO A 154 -14.01 21.31 -8.69
C PRO A 154 -12.70 21.16 -9.50
N ASP A 155 -12.07 22.23 -9.99
CA ASP A 155 -11.03 22.15 -11.05
C ASP A 155 -9.87 23.18 -10.90
N GLU A 156 -9.68 23.79 -9.73
CA GLU A 156 -8.66 24.83 -9.50
C GLU A 156 -7.60 24.38 -8.49
N VAL A 157 -6.33 24.68 -8.76
CA VAL A 157 -5.24 24.39 -7.81
C VAL A 157 -4.37 25.62 -7.60
N ARG A 158 -4.11 25.92 -6.32
CA ARG A 158 -3.18 26.97 -5.90
C ARG A 158 -1.78 26.39 -5.72
N LEU A 159 -0.88 26.82 -6.58
CA LEU A 159 0.51 26.41 -6.62
C LEU A 159 1.40 27.58 -6.23
N LYS A 160 2.42 27.32 -5.42
CA LYS A 160 3.48 28.26 -5.14
C LYS A 160 4.71 27.87 -5.96
N TRP A 161 5.16 28.75 -6.84
CA TRP A 161 6.31 28.51 -7.72
C TRP A 161 7.14 29.79 -7.87
N SER A 162 8.47 29.68 -7.75
CA SER A 162 9.39 30.83 -7.84
C SER A 162 9.00 32.03 -6.93
N GLY A 163 8.46 31.72 -5.75
CA GLY A 163 8.02 32.73 -4.78
C GLY A 163 6.66 33.39 -5.06
N GLY A 164 6.02 33.12 -6.20
CA GLY A 164 4.66 33.57 -6.52
C GLY A 164 3.61 32.49 -6.25
N GLU A 165 2.38 32.92 -5.94
CA GLU A 165 1.21 32.04 -5.86
C GLU A 165 0.39 32.16 -7.13
N TYR A 166 0.12 31.02 -7.77
CA TYR A 166 -0.64 30.94 -9.01
C TYR A 166 -1.84 30.04 -8.81
N THR A 167 -2.98 30.48 -9.33
CA THR A 167 -4.18 29.64 -9.44
C THR A 167 -4.19 29.09 -10.86
N VAL A 168 -4.01 27.79 -11.00
CA VAL A 168 -3.96 27.10 -12.30
C VAL A 168 -5.23 26.26 -12.45
N SER A 169 -5.99 26.49 -13.52
CA SER A 169 -7.15 25.69 -13.87
C SER A 169 -6.70 24.41 -14.58
N LEU A 170 -7.17 23.25 -14.13
CA LEU A 170 -6.85 21.96 -14.77
C LEU A 170 -7.59 21.76 -16.11
N ARG A 171 -8.62 22.56 -16.37
CA ARG A 171 -9.59 22.38 -17.47
C ARG A 171 -9.18 22.96 -18.83
N GLU A 172 -7.89 23.07 -19.12
CA GLU A 172 -7.49 23.43 -20.48
C GLU A 172 -7.49 22.23 -21.41
N LYS A 173 -8.64 22.02 -22.07
CA LYS A 173 -8.82 21.22 -23.28
C LYS A 173 -8.32 19.77 -23.16
N PHE A 174 -8.92 18.99 -22.25
CA PHE A 174 -9.06 17.57 -22.56
C PHE A 174 -9.98 17.48 -23.77
N ASP A 175 -9.40 17.16 -24.92
CA ASP A 175 -10.14 16.87 -26.15
C ASP A 175 -11.03 15.66 -25.88
N THR A 176 -12.30 15.93 -25.55
CA THR A 176 -13.31 14.93 -25.16
C THR A 176 -13.71 14.00 -26.30
N GLY A 177 -13.08 14.11 -27.49
CA GLY A 177 -13.22 13.17 -28.59
C GLY A 177 -12.80 11.73 -28.24
N VAL A 178 -11.84 11.56 -27.32
CA VAL A 178 -11.31 10.23 -26.97
C VAL A 178 -12.24 9.46 -26.00
N LEU A 179 -13.01 10.16 -25.17
CA LEU A 179 -13.93 9.53 -24.20
C LEU A 179 -15.37 9.38 -24.72
N SER A 180 -15.70 10.01 -25.85
CA SER A 180 -17.05 9.97 -26.44
C SER A 180 -17.28 8.83 -27.43
N SER A 181 -16.27 7.98 -27.69
CA SER A 181 -16.35 6.92 -28.71
C SER A 181 -16.73 5.52 -28.18
N GLY A 182 -17.27 5.39 -26.95
CA GLY A 182 -17.45 4.05 -26.37
C GLY A 182 -18.51 3.83 -25.30
N SER A 183 -19.52 4.69 -25.16
CA SER A 183 -20.57 4.45 -24.15
C SER A 183 -21.94 4.94 -24.63
N SER A 184 -22.54 4.16 -25.53
CA SER A 184 -23.95 4.27 -25.89
C SER A 184 -24.66 2.96 -25.56
N SER A 185 -24.97 2.74 -24.28
CA SER A 185 -26.13 1.94 -23.85
C SER A 185 -26.20 1.84 -22.32
N SER A 186 -27.10 2.61 -21.70
CA SER A 186 -27.87 2.14 -20.55
C SER A 186 -28.92 3.19 -20.19
N SER A 187 -30.14 2.90 -20.64
CA SER A 187 -31.35 3.65 -20.37
C SER A 187 -31.74 3.65 -18.90
N GLY A 188 -32.38 4.74 -18.47
CA GLY A 188 -33.59 4.65 -17.66
C GLY A 188 -33.43 4.79 -16.14
N ARG A 189 -33.44 6.03 -15.65
CA ARG A 189 -34.17 6.34 -14.42
C ARG A 189 -34.69 7.78 -14.43
N THR A 190 -35.99 7.88 -14.67
CA THR A 190 -36.79 9.10 -14.56
C THR A 190 -36.93 9.50 -13.10
N ASN A 191 -36.48 10.69 -12.74
CA ASN A 191 -36.89 11.35 -11.49
C ASN A 191 -38.22 12.08 -11.73
N PRO A 192 -39.22 11.96 -10.83
CA PRO A 192 -40.42 12.78 -10.89
C PRO A 192 -40.16 14.21 -10.42
N PRO A 193 -40.91 15.20 -10.93
CA PRO A 193 -40.75 16.61 -10.59
C PRO A 193 -41.50 16.98 -9.30
N GLY A 194 -40.92 17.89 -8.53
CA GLY A 194 -41.68 18.72 -7.59
C GLY A 194 -41.30 18.55 -6.14
N ILE A 195 -40.22 19.20 -5.72
CA ILE A 195 -40.15 19.81 -4.39
C ILE A 195 -39.29 21.07 -4.48
N THR A 196 -39.94 22.23 -4.34
CA THR A 196 -39.30 23.54 -4.21
C THR A 196 -38.57 23.64 -2.86
N PRO A 197 -37.33 24.13 -2.79
CA PRO A 197 -36.74 24.49 -1.50
C PRO A 197 -37.38 25.78 -0.98
N VAL A 198 -38.03 25.68 0.18
CA VAL A 198 -38.46 26.84 0.98
C VAL A 198 -37.22 27.50 1.57
N ALA A 199 -37.12 28.81 1.33
CA ALA A 199 -36.17 29.69 1.97
C ALA A 199 -36.38 29.71 3.49
N ALA A 200 -35.32 29.44 4.26
CA ALA A 200 -35.23 29.78 5.66
C ALA A 200 -33.89 30.47 5.91
N GLU A 201 -33.97 31.75 6.26
CA GLU A 201 -32.88 32.59 6.74
C GLU A 201 -32.33 32.11 8.10
N PRO A 202 -31.13 32.57 8.49
CA PRO A 202 -30.20 31.83 9.31
C PRO A 202 -30.42 32.08 10.80
N LYS A 203 -30.40 31.01 11.60
CA LYS A 203 -30.23 31.10 13.06
C LYS A 203 -28.86 30.54 13.42
N ALA A 204 -28.02 31.45 13.92
CA ALA A 204 -26.67 31.18 14.39
C ALA A 204 -26.63 30.03 15.41
N SER A 205 -25.67 29.13 15.24
CA SER A 205 -25.20 28.21 16.29
C SER A 205 -23.70 27.92 16.09
N PRO A 206 -22.97 27.66 17.17
CA PRO A 206 -21.57 28.05 17.34
C PRO A 206 -20.55 27.10 16.68
N ALA A 207 -19.43 27.68 16.29
CA ALA A 207 -18.28 27.04 15.70
C ALA A 207 -17.69 25.94 16.62
N ILE A 208 -17.71 24.70 16.14
CA ILE A 208 -16.85 23.63 16.65
C ILE A 208 -15.55 23.68 15.83
N ALA A 209 -14.45 23.99 16.50
CA ALA A 209 -13.11 23.99 15.91
C ALA A 209 -12.66 22.55 15.58
N PRO A 210 -11.90 22.34 14.49
CA PRO A 210 -11.37 21.03 14.13
C PRO A 210 -10.26 20.56 15.09
N PRO A 211 -10.03 19.24 15.24
CA PRO A 211 -8.98 18.68 16.08
C PRO A 211 -7.59 18.97 15.50
N SER A 212 -6.76 19.63 16.31
CA SER A 212 -5.35 19.89 16.01
C SER A 212 -4.55 18.59 15.96
N THR A 213 -3.82 18.42 14.86
CA THR A 213 -2.79 17.41 14.65
C THR A 213 -1.67 17.55 15.70
N PRO A 214 -1.19 16.46 16.33
CA PRO A 214 -0.05 16.53 17.23
C PRO A 214 1.26 16.67 16.42
N THR A 215 1.88 17.85 16.54
CA THR A 215 3.24 18.14 16.10
C THR A 215 4.25 17.37 16.97
N LEU A 216 5.10 16.56 16.33
CA LEU A 216 6.25 15.91 16.94
C LEU A 216 7.28 16.94 17.47
N PRO A 217 7.90 16.72 18.64
CA PRO A 217 8.96 17.57 19.15
C PRO A 217 10.27 17.41 18.34
N PRO A 218 11.12 18.46 18.27
CA PRO A 218 12.46 18.36 17.71
C PRO A 218 13.38 17.56 18.64
N SER A 219 14.00 16.52 18.08
CA SER A 219 15.00 15.67 18.74
C SER A 219 16.18 16.50 19.25
N ALA A 220 16.46 16.36 20.55
CA ALA A 220 17.74 16.71 21.15
C ALA A 220 18.83 15.71 20.69
N PRO A 221 20.13 16.07 20.76
CA PRO A 221 21.22 15.23 20.26
C PRO A 221 21.33 13.97 21.11
N ALA A 222 20.94 12.83 20.52
CA ALA A 222 21.17 11.53 21.12
C ALA A 222 22.66 11.20 21.06
N LEU A 223 23.19 10.72 22.18
CA LEU A 223 24.45 9.98 22.26
C LEU A 223 24.51 8.92 21.15
N PRO A 224 25.71 8.57 20.64
CA PRO A 224 25.86 7.52 19.65
C PRO A 224 25.26 6.20 20.20
N PRO A 225 24.33 5.56 19.47
CA PRO A 225 23.78 4.28 19.89
C PRO A 225 24.87 3.19 19.88
N PRO A 226 24.73 2.13 20.70
CA PRO A 226 25.56 0.95 20.55
C PRO A 226 25.36 0.39 19.14
N THR A 227 26.46 0.07 18.47
CA THR A 227 26.52 -0.58 17.17
C THR A 227 25.80 -1.93 17.21
N GLU A 228 24.48 -1.92 17.01
CA GLU A 228 23.76 -3.09 16.50
C GLU A 228 24.15 -3.25 15.03
N PRO A 229 24.56 -4.45 14.58
CA PRO A 229 24.91 -4.69 13.19
C PRO A 229 23.66 -4.45 12.34
N ALA A 230 23.72 -3.42 11.49
CA ALA A 230 22.74 -3.22 10.43
C ALA A 230 22.55 -4.56 9.69
N PRO A 231 21.33 -4.91 9.24
CA PRO A 231 21.14 -6.08 8.39
C PRO A 231 22.08 -5.91 7.20
N GLU A 232 23.13 -6.73 7.17
CA GLU A 232 24.12 -6.73 6.10
C GLU A 232 23.35 -7.05 4.83
N ILE A 233 23.09 -6.02 4.03
CA ILE A 233 22.66 -6.21 2.65
C ILE A 233 23.76 -7.08 2.05
N PRO A 234 23.46 -8.32 1.62
CA PRO A 234 24.48 -9.21 1.11
C PRO A 234 25.21 -8.47 -0.01
N SER A 235 26.54 -8.38 0.11
CA SER A 235 27.41 -7.78 -0.89
C SER A 235 27.08 -8.45 -2.22
N GLY A 236 26.31 -7.76 -3.06
CA GLY A 236 25.64 -8.50 -4.14
C GLY A 236 26.62 -9.11 -5.11
N LEU A 237 26.23 -10.29 -5.58
CA LEU A 237 27.12 -11.22 -6.24
C LEU A 237 27.34 -10.81 -7.69
N ASP A 238 28.60 -10.67 -8.09
CA ASP A 238 28.94 -10.48 -9.50
C ASP A 238 28.62 -11.74 -10.32
N ALA A 239 28.21 -11.54 -11.58
CA ALA A 239 27.84 -12.62 -12.50
C ALA A 239 28.96 -13.67 -12.66
N SER A 240 30.22 -13.24 -12.59
CA SER A 240 31.41 -14.11 -12.64
C SER A 240 31.48 -15.05 -11.45
N ALA A 241 31.11 -14.59 -10.25
CA ALA A 241 31.10 -15.39 -9.03
C ALA A 241 29.96 -16.42 -9.08
N ILE A 242 28.78 -16.02 -9.56
CA ILE A 242 27.62 -16.91 -9.75
C ILE A 242 27.94 -18.03 -10.75
N GLY A 243 28.68 -17.71 -11.81
CA GLY A 243 29.11 -18.69 -12.81
C GLY A 243 30.05 -19.78 -12.27
N ALA A 244 30.80 -19.49 -11.21
CA ALA A 244 31.72 -20.42 -10.57
C ALA A 244 31.08 -21.25 -9.43
N MET A 245 29.84 -20.96 -9.04
CA MET A 245 29.16 -21.68 -7.94
C MET A 245 28.72 -23.08 -8.34
N ASP A 246 28.88 -24.03 -7.42
CA ASP A 246 28.27 -25.35 -7.49
C ASP A 246 26.75 -25.29 -7.25
N ARG A 247 26.03 -26.34 -7.67
CA ARG A 247 24.55 -26.39 -7.57
C ARG A 247 24.04 -26.12 -6.16
N GLU A 248 24.67 -26.71 -5.16
CA GLU A 248 24.30 -26.54 -3.74
C GLU A 248 24.58 -25.12 -3.23
N GLN A 249 25.64 -24.49 -3.74
CA GLN A 249 25.95 -23.10 -3.39
C GLN A 249 24.97 -22.14 -4.06
N ALA A 250 24.61 -22.40 -5.32
CA ALA A 250 23.65 -21.62 -6.08
C ALA A 250 22.24 -21.71 -5.48
N SER A 251 21.80 -22.89 -5.03
CA SER A 251 20.49 -23.05 -4.36
C SER A 251 20.44 -22.32 -3.01
N LYS A 252 21.51 -22.42 -2.21
CA LYS A 252 21.62 -21.70 -0.93
C LYS A 252 21.66 -20.17 -1.12
N ALA A 253 22.38 -19.70 -2.13
CA ALA A 253 22.41 -18.27 -2.48
C ALA A 253 21.04 -17.78 -2.97
N LEU A 254 20.32 -18.58 -3.75
CA LEU A 254 18.97 -18.26 -4.22
C LEU A 254 17.99 -18.11 -3.05
N GLU A 255 18.09 -18.98 -2.06
CA GLU A 255 17.27 -18.89 -0.85
C GLU A 255 17.56 -17.60 -0.07
N ALA A 256 18.85 -17.26 0.11
CA ALA A 256 19.27 -16.02 0.77
C ALA A 256 18.76 -14.76 0.03
N VAL A 257 18.88 -14.72 -1.30
CA VAL A 257 18.35 -13.62 -2.13
C VAL A 257 16.83 -13.54 -2.02
N SER A 258 16.13 -14.69 -2.04
CA SER A 258 14.66 -14.74 -1.90
C SER A 258 14.16 -14.24 -0.55
N ARG A 259 14.96 -14.42 0.50
CA ARG A 259 14.68 -13.92 1.85
C ARG A 259 14.92 -12.42 1.93
N ALA A 260 16.05 -11.94 1.40
CA ALA A 260 16.34 -10.51 1.30
C ALA A 260 15.26 -9.75 0.52
N LEU A 261 14.75 -10.32 -0.58
CA LEU A 261 13.67 -9.71 -1.38
C LEU A 261 12.32 -9.61 -0.64
N ARG A 262 12.05 -10.53 0.30
CA ARG A 262 10.86 -10.50 1.15
C ARG A 262 10.98 -9.47 2.26
N ASP A 263 12.16 -9.33 2.84
CA ASP A 263 12.41 -8.46 3.98
C ASP A 263 12.67 -7.00 3.56
N HIS A 264 13.01 -6.76 2.28
CA HIS A 264 13.37 -5.44 1.78
C HIS A 264 12.18 -4.64 1.23
N THR A 265 11.82 -3.56 1.92
CA THR A 265 10.68 -2.68 1.60
C THR A 265 11.07 -1.25 1.21
N GLY A 266 12.36 -0.92 1.16
CA GLY A 266 12.82 0.48 1.18
C GLY A 266 13.38 1.06 -0.12
N ASP A 267 14.02 0.27 -0.99
CA ASP A 267 14.79 0.81 -2.12
C ASP A 267 14.58 0.04 -3.43
N ALA A 268 14.11 0.76 -4.45
CA ALA A 268 13.80 0.20 -5.77
C ALA A 268 15.06 -0.29 -6.51
N ALA A 269 16.18 0.42 -6.38
CA ALA A 269 17.43 0.06 -7.04
C ALA A 269 18.01 -1.26 -6.47
N SER A 270 17.94 -1.40 -5.16
CA SER A 270 18.36 -2.62 -4.46
C SER A 270 17.46 -3.83 -4.79
N LYS A 271 16.15 -3.60 -4.97
CA LYS A 271 15.21 -4.64 -5.41
C LYS A 271 15.50 -5.12 -6.84
N GLU A 272 15.68 -4.20 -7.79
CA GLU A 272 16.01 -4.57 -9.17
C GLU A 272 17.32 -5.36 -9.26
N ARG A 273 18.30 -5.00 -8.44
CA ARG A 273 19.56 -5.75 -8.32
C ARG A 273 19.31 -7.18 -7.82
N LEU A 274 18.57 -7.35 -6.72
CA LEU A 274 18.27 -8.67 -6.15
C LEU A 274 17.44 -9.54 -7.11
N GLU A 275 16.52 -8.95 -7.88
CA GLU A 275 15.77 -9.67 -8.91
C GLU A 275 16.68 -10.16 -10.05
N ARG A 276 17.65 -9.33 -10.48
CA ARG A 276 18.65 -9.71 -11.48
C ARG A 276 19.53 -10.86 -10.98
N GLU A 277 20.02 -10.77 -9.74
CA GLU A 277 20.83 -11.82 -9.11
C GLU A 277 20.05 -13.13 -8.96
N ARG A 278 18.77 -13.06 -8.56
CA ARG A 278 17.88 -14.22 -8.49
C ARG A 278 17.74 -14.91 -9.84
N GLN A 279 17.56 -14.15 -10.92
CA GLN A 279 17.40 -14.73 -12.26
C GLN A 279 18.66 -15.47 -12.72
N LEU A 280 19.84 -14.88 -12.50
CA LEU A 280 21.12 -15.53 -12.81
C LEU A 280 21.35 -16.82 -12.01
N LEU A 281 20.91 -16.85 -10.75
CA LEU A 281 20.99 -18.05 -9.91
C LEU A 281 20.04 -19.15 -10.37
N ILE A 282 18.83 -18.81 -10.83
CA ILE A 282 17.89 -19.79 -11.42
C ILE A 282 18.50 -20.41 -12.68
N ASP A 283 19.03 -19.57 -13.57
CA ASP A 283 19.69 -20.04 -14.81
C ASP A 283 20.89 -20.94 -14.48
N ARG A 284 21.68 -20.59 -13.46
CA ARG A 284 22.80 -21.41 -13.00
C ARG A 284 22.35 -22.76 -12.46
N VAL A 285 21.32 -22.80 -11.60
CA VAL A 285 20.80 -24.06 -11.04
C VAL A 285 20.29 -24.98 -12.14
N ASN A 286 19.60 -24.43 -13.16
CA ASN A 286 19.06 -25.21 -14.28
C ASN A 286 20.13 -25.67 -15.27
N LYS A 287 21.29 -24.99 -15.34
CA LYS A 287 22.38 -25.32 -16.28
C LYS A 287 23.36 -26.36 -15.74
N VAL A 288 23.32 -26.66 -14.44
CA VAL A 288 24.21 -27.63 -13.79
C VAL A 288 23.61 -29.06 -13.77
N ASP A 289 22.41 -29.24 -14.34
CA ASP A 289 21.82 -30.54 -14.70
C ASP A 289 22.30 -31.02 -16.08
#